data_AF-A0A9D5VB33-F1
#
_entry.id   AF-A0A9D5VB33-F1
#
_cell.length_a   1.000
_cell.length_b   1.000
_cell.length_c   1.000
_cell.angle_alpha   90.00
_cell.angle_beta   90.00
_cell.angle_gamma   90.00
#
_symmetry.space_group_name_H-M   'P 1'
#
loop_
_entity.id
_entity.type
_entity.pdbx_description
1 polymer ?
#
loop_
_entity_poly.entity_id
_entity_poly.type
_entity_poly.pdbx_seq_one_letter_code
_entity_poly.pdbx_strand_id
1 'polypeptide(L)'
;MTPPTPQQLTQQRMEARSRAMAQAVVSAIGGKLLEEAKKHGGYLPQTRIQELTAELEGKAELLTKVFSQALTEAALEQEELHWQSMKRPPFERLLVKRFEHLLIREDTPGHVTGTVSRRMLPGYFLALNMMVGPEKMEDFHKRCEAAVQRVMKGRLPVDWDLLERDAVVHDMILDTEYAFTLHFSDAMRRSEWFLQIINTHLAPIGDPSDPDADWVLDRRILRGLIGGILKDIKATVHDEARWKRFQQRHPDANRHQVSFILDRLE
;
A
#
# COMPACT_ATOMS: atom_id res chain seq x y z
N MET A 1 19.04 11.81 21.44
CA MET A 1 18.71 12.36 20.12
C MET A 1 17.49 11.64 19.61
N THR A 2 16.36 12.33 19.46
CA THR A 2 15.10 11.75 18.98
C THR A 2 15.17 11.57 17.46
N PRO A 3 14.81 10.41 16.90
CA PRO A 3 14.82 10.22 15.46
C PRO A 3 13.86 11.20 14.78
N PRO A 4 14.24 11.79 13.63
CA PRO A 4 13.42 12.77 12.94
C PRO A 4 12.12 12.12 12.43
N THR A 5 11.02 12.85 12.58
CA THR A 5 9.71 12.39 12.09
C THR A 5 9.69 12.29 10.57
N PRO A 6 8.84 11.45 9.97
CA PRO A 6 8.73 11.32 8.51
C PRO A 6 8.48 12.67 7.81
N GLN A 7 7.68 13.55 8.41
CA GLN A 7 7.44 14.90 7.89
C GLN A 7 8.72 15.77 7.90
N GLN A 8 9.54 15.67 8.95
CA GLN A 8 10.82 16.38 9.02
C GLN A 8 11.84 15.84 8.02
N LEU A 9 11.85 14.52 7.77
CA LEU A 9 12.71 13.90 6.75
C LEU A 9 12.30 14.33 5.33
N THR A 10 11.00 14.42 5.05
CA THR A 10 10.49 14.90 3.76
C THR A 10 10.85 16.37 3.54
N GLN A 11 10.63 17.21 4.55
CA GLN A 11 10.99 18.63 4.52
C GLN A 11 12.51 18.82 4.27
N GLN A 12 13.35 18.10 5.03
CA GLN A 12 14.82 18.18 4.88
C GLN A 12 15.29 17.71 3.50
N ARG A 13 14.65 16.70 2.91
CA ARG A 13 14.99 16.22 1.56
C ARG A 13 14.54 17.19 0.47
N MET A 14 13.37 17.81 0.62
CA MET A 14 12.91 18.87 -0.28
C MET A 14 13.86 20.07 -0.25
N GLU A 15 14.29 20.49 0.94
CA GLU A 15 15.25 21.59 1.13
C GLU A 15 16.64 21.25 0.57
N ALA A 16 17.12 20.02 0.76
CA ALA A 16 18.39 19.58 0.19
C ALA A 16 18.36 19.59 -1.35
N ARG A 17 17.23 19.19 -1.95
CA ARG A 17 17.06 19.16 -3.41
C ARG A 17 16.89 20.55 -4.02
N SER A 18 16.08 21.41 -3.41
CA SER A 18 15.96 22.81 -3.87
C SER A 18 17.31 23.53 -3.78
N ARG A 19 18.10 23.23 -2.74
CA ARG A 19 19.48 23.71 -2.61
C ARG A 19 20.39 23.16 -3.70
N ALA A 20 20.35 21.86 -4.01
CA ALA A 20 21.16 21.26 -5.06
C ALA A 20 20.84 21.84 -6.46
N MET A 21 19.55 22.04 -6.75
CA MET A 21 19.10 22.67 -8.00
C MET A 21 19.59 24.12 -8.09
N ALA A 22 19.43 24.91 -7.02
CA ALA A 22 19.94 26.27 -6.96
C ALA A 22 21.47 26.33 -7.13
N GLN A 23 22.20 25.41 -6.49
CA GLN A 23 23.66 25.31 -6.63
C GLN A 23 24.11 24.96 -8.03
N ALA A 24 23.41 24.05 -8.72
CA ALA A 24 23.69 23.71 -10.11
C ALA A 24 23.50 24.91 -11.04
N VAL A 25 22.42 25.68 -10.86
CA VAL A 25 22.16 26.91 -11.64
C VAL A 25 23.23 27.97 -11.38
N VAL A 26 23.55 28.25 -10.12
CA VAL A 26 24.58 29.22 -9.75
C VAL A 26 25.96 28.81 -10.27
N SER A 27 26.29 27.51 -10.22
CA SER A 27 27.57 27.00 -10.71
C SER A 27 27.67 27.06 -12.24
N ALA A 28 26.58 26.76 -12.96
CA ALA A 28 26.53 26.85 -14.41
C ALA A 28 26.68 28.30 -14.89
N ILE A 29 25.94 29.25 -14.27
CA ILE A 29 26.04 30.67 -14.58
C ILE A 29 27.43 31.22 -14.22
N GLY A 30 27.92 30.90 -13.02
CA GLY A 30 29.23 31.34 -12.55
C GLY A 30 30.37 30.80 -13.42
N GLY A 31 30.31 29.53 -13.82
CA GLY A 31 31.28 28.92 -14.73
C GLY A 31 31.31 29.60 -16.10
N LYS A 32 30.13 29.90 -16.66
CA LYS A 32 29.99 30.61 -17.94
C LYS A 32 30.54 32.04 -17.87
N LEU A 33 30.26 32.77 -16.80
CA LEU A 33 30.78 34.12 -16.58
C LEU A 33 32.31 34.13 -16.43
N LEU A 34 32.88 33.15 -15.71
CA LEU A 34 34.33 33.01 -15.55
C LEU A 34 35.03 32.65 -16.87
N GLU A 35 34.41 31.80 -17.69
CA GLU A 35 34.93 31.44 -19.01
C GLU A 35 35.00 32.66 -19.94
N GLU A 36 33.94 33.47 -19.98
CA GLU A 36 33.89 34.68 -20.80
C GLU A 36 34.78 35.79 -20.25
N ALA A 37 34.88 35.93 -18.93
CA ALA A 37 35.85 36.85 -18.31
C ALA A 37 37.28 36.52 -18.73
N LYS A 38 37.65 35.23 -18.78
CA LYS A 38 38.99 34.80 -19.23
C LYS A 38 39.24 35.12 -20.70
N LYS A 39 38.25 34.97 -21.58
CA LYS A 39 38.37 35.30 -23.01
C LYS A 39 38.60 36.79 -23.26
N HIS A 40 38.12 37.65 -22.36
CA HIS A 40 38.25 39.11 -22.47
C HIS A 40 39.27 39.71 -21.50
N GLY A 41 40.28 38.93 -21.06
CA GLY A 41 41.38 39.44 -20.25
C GLY A 41 41.00 39.86 -18.84
N GLY A 42 39.91 39.31 -18.29
CA GLY A 42 39.42 39.58 -16.94
C GLY A 42 38.35 40.68 -16.85
N TYR A 43 37.94 41.27 -17.97
CA TYR A 43 36.92 42.33 -18.00
C TYR A 43 35.66 41.88 -18.74
N LEU A 44 34.48 42.15 -18.18
CA LEU A 44 33.18 41.86 -18.79
C LEU A 44 32.44 43.18 -19.06
N PRO A 45 32.46 43.69 -20.30
CA PRO A 45 31.74 44.91 -20.64
C PRO A 45 30.22 44.71 -20.53
N GLN A 46 29.50 45.78 -20.21
CA GLN A 46 28.06 45.75 -19.96
C GLN A 46 27.24 45.19 -21.13
N THR A 47 27.64 45.50 -22.36
CA THR A 47 27.03 44.95 -23.60
C THR A 47 27.16 43.43 -23.66
N ARG A 48 28.31 42.88 -23.23
CA ARG A 48 28.54 41.44 -23.23
C ARG A 48 27.74 40.72 -22.15
N ILE A 49 27.52 41.36 -20.99
CA ILE A 49 26.62 40.85 -19.95
C ILE A 49 25.20 40.71 -20.50
N GLN A 50 24.71 41.72 -21.23
CA GLN A 50 23.38 41.69 -21.85
C GLN A 50 23.25 40.59 -22.91
N GLU A 51 24.26 40.39 -23.75
CA GLU A 51 24.31 39.28 -24.72
C GLU A 51 24.32 37.90 -24.04
N LEU A 52 25.09 37.75 -22.96
CA LEU A 52 25.13 36.53 -22.15
C LEU A 52 23.78 36.23 -21.48
N THR A 53 23.09 37.24 -20.98
CA THR A 53 21.75 37.09 -20.42
C THR A 53 20.77 36.61 -21.49
N ALA A 54 20.79 37.22 -22.68
CA ALA A 54 19.95 36.78 -23.80
C ALA A 54 20.28 35.34 -24.28
N GLU A 55 21.56 34.94 -24.27
CA GLU A 55 21.98 33.58 -24.61
C GLU A 55 21.55 32.55 -23.55
N LEU A 56 21.54 32.93 -22.27
CA LEU A 56 21.04 32.10 -21.17
C LEU A 56 19.51 31.96 -21.20
N GLU A 57 18.79 33.03 -21.55
CA GLU A 57 17.35 33.00 -21.79
C GLU A 57 16.99 32.09 -22.98
N GLY A 58 17.77 32.14 -24.07
CA GLY A 58 17.60 31.20 -25.19
C GLY A 58 17.89 29.73 -24.85
N LYS A 59 18.68 29.48 -23.79
CA LYS A 59 18.93 28.14 -23.24
C LYS A 59 17.98 27.77 -22.10
N ALA A 60 17.01 28.63 -21.77
CA ALA A 60 16.00 28.34 -20.76
C ALA A 60 15.22 27.07 -21.10
N GLU A 61 14.98 26.76 -22.38
CA GLU A 61 14.31 25.51 -22.79
C GLU A 61 15.08 24.25 -22.39
N LEU A 62 16.42 24.27 -22.46
CA LEU A 62 17.28 23.18 -21.99
C LEU A 62 17.18 23.01 -20.47
N LEU A 63 17.15 24.12 -19.73
CA LEU A 63 16.94 24.11 -18.29
C LEU A 63 15.53 23.63 -17.94
N THR A 64 14.49 24.04 -18.67
CA THR A 64 13.12 23.55 -18.51
C THR A 64 13.04 22.05 -18.70
N LYS A 65 13.79 21.47 -19.66
CA LYS A 65 13.82 20.03 -19.86
C LYS A 65 14.49 19.29 -18.68
N VAL A 66 15.61 19.81 -18.17
CA VAL A 66 16.29 19.25 -16.99
C VAL A 66 15.43 19.38 -15.73
N PHE A 67 14.75 20.51 -15.53
CA PHE A 67 13.80 20.70 -14.43
C PHE A 67 12.57 19.80 -14.56
N SER A 68 12.00 19.67 -15.76
CA SER A 68 10.86 18.80 -16.00
C SER A 68 11.23 17.34 -15.75
N GLN A 69 12.42 16.91 -16.16
CA GLN A 69 12.91 15.57 -15.89
C GLN A 69 13.15 15.34 -14.40
N ALA A 70 13.81 16.27 -13.69
CA ALA A 70 14.02 16.17 -12.25
C ALA A 70 12.71 16.24 -11.43
N LEU A 71 11.71 17.00 -11.89
CA LEU A 71 10.38 17.05 -11.30
C LEU A 71 9.57 15.79 -11.60
N THR A 72 9.72 15.20 -12.79
CA THR A 72 9.07 13.94 -13.16
C THR A 72 9.68 12.76 -12.41
N GLU A 73 11.02 12.72 -12.28
CA GLU A 73 11.73 11.75 -11.45
C GLU A 73 11.36 11.93 -9.97
N ALA A 74 11.22 13.16 -9.48
CA ALA A 74 10.72 13.42 -8.13
C ALA A 74 9.24 13.02 -7.94
N ALA A 75 8.40 13.19 -8.96
CA ALA A 75 7.01 12.75 -8.93
C ALA A 75 6.91 11.22 -8.93
N LEU A 76 7.72 10.54 -9.75
CA LEU A 76 7.82 9.08 -9.78
C LEU A 76 8.42 8.52 -8.48
N GLU A 77 9.46 9.14 -7.91
CA GLU A 77 9.99 8.78 -6.59
C GLU A 77 9.01 9.09 -5.46
N GLN A 78 8.20 10.15 -5.58
CA GLN A 78 7.16 10.47 -4.60
C GLN A 78 5.96 9.54 -4.74
N GLU A 79 5.64 9.09 -5.96
CA GLU A 79 4.72 7.99 -6.22
C GLU A 79 5.30 6.71 -5.62
N GLU A 80 6.56 6.40 -5.86
CA GLU A 80 7.24 5.22 -5.32
C GLU A 80 7.36 5.28 -3.80
N LEU A 81 7.55 6.45 -3.18
CA LEU A 81 7.47 6.66 -1.74
C LEU A 81 6.03 6.67 -1.21
N HIS A 82 5.05 7.09 -2.00
CA HIS A 82 3.62 6.97 -1.71
C HIS A 82 3.21 5.49 -1.70
N TRP A 83 3.63 4.73 -2.71
CA TRP A 83 3.52 3.28 -2.86
C TRP A 83 4.39 2.50 -1.85
N GLN A 84 5.56 3.00 -1.43
CA GLN A 84 6.38 2.39 -0.38
C GLN A 84 5.88 2.75 1.03
N SER A 85 5.22 3.91 1.21
CA SER A 85 4.49 4.25 2.45
C SER A 85 3.20 3.44 2.57
N MET A 86 2.59 3.10 1.44
CA MET A 86 1.55 2.09 1.29
C MET A 86 2.17 0.73 1.00
N LYS A 87 2.91 0.13 1.96
CA LYS A 87 3.55 -1.20 1.81
C LYS A 87 2.63 -2.33 1.29
N ARG A 88 1.33 -2.08 1.10
CA ARG A 88 0.33 -2.91 0.41
C ARG A 88 -0.70 -2.03 -0.31
N PRO A 89 -1.25 -2.48 -1.46
CA PRO A 89 -2.44 -1.87 -2.06
C PRO A 89 -3.54 -1.59 -1.01
N PRO A 90 -4.32 -0.51 -1.13
CA PRO A 90 -5.32 -0.15 -0.12
C PRO A 90 -6.31 -1.27 0.21
N PHE A 91 -6.68 -2.06 -0.80
CA PHE A 91 -7.56 -3.22 -0.63
C PHE A 91 -6.96 -4.29 0.27
N GLU A 92 -5.71 -4.68 0.02
CA GLU A 92 -4.98 -5.65 0.83
C GLU A 92 -4.85 -5.18 2.29
N ARG A 93 -4.63 -3.87 2.51
CA ARG A 93 -4.56 -3.30 3.87
C ARG A 93 -5.90 -3.44 4.61
N LEU A 94 -7.01 -3.22 3.92
CA LEU A 94 -8.37 -3.37 4.47
C LEU A 94 -8.67 -4.83 4.82
N LEU A 95 -8.28 -5.77 3.97
CA LEU A 95 -8.42 -7.20 4.27
C LEU A 95 -7.63 -7.62 5.51
N VAL A 96 -6.37 -7.18 5.62
CA VAL A 96 -5.52 -7.48 6.79
C VAL A 96 -6.11 -6.90 8.07
N LYS A 97 -6.77 -5.74 8.00
CA LYS A 97 -7.38 -5.09 9.17
C LYS A 97 -8.45 -5.97 9.84
N ARG A 98 -9.08 -6.91 9.11
CA ARG A 98 -10.07 -7.86 9.65
C ARG A 98 -9.48 -8.82 10.68
N PHE A 99 -8.24 -9.25 10.47
CA PHE A 99 -7.54 -10.16 11.37
C PHE A 99 -6.29 -9.52 12.00
N GLU A 100 -6.11 -8.20 11.89
CA GLU A 100 -4.93 -7.50 12.42
C GLU A 100 -4.75 -7.70 13.93
N HIS A 101 -5.86 -7.89 14.66
CA HIS A 101 -5.87 -8.21 16.08
C HIS A 101 -5.29 -9.59 16.42
N LEU A 102 -5.17 -10.50 15.44
CA LEU A 102 -4.54 -11.81 15.60
C LEU A 102 -3.04 -11.77 15.29
N LEU A 103 -2.55 -10.69 14.67
CA LEU A 103 -1.15 -10.61 14.27
C LEU A 103 -0.24 -10.50 15.48
N ILE A 104 0.92 -11.16 15.40
CA ILE A 104 1.96 -11.08 16.40
C ILE A 104 2.46 -9.64 16.50
N ARG A 105 2.40 -9.06 17.70
CA ARG A 105 2.86 -7.71 18.01
C ARG A 105 3.59 -7.73 19.34
N GLU A 106 4.68 -6.98 19.41
CA GLU A 106 5.31 -6.66 20.68
C GLU A 106 4.74 -5.32 21.15
N ASP A 107 3.74 -5.40 22.04
CA ASP A 107 3.07 -4.20 22.57
C ASP A 107 3.90 -3.53 23.67
N THR A 108 4.78 -4.31 24.32
CA THR A 108 5.71 -3.87 25.38
C THR A 108 6.93 -4.81 25.34
N PRO A 109 8.16 -4.35 25.67
CA PRO A 109 9.34 -5.20 25.65
C PRO A 109 9.12 -6.51 26.42
N GLY A 110 9.22 -7.65 25.73
CA GLY A 110 9.00 -8.98 26.30
C GLY A 110 7.54 -9.44 26.43
N HIS A 111 6.57 -8.62 25.99
CA HIS A 111 5.15 -8.97 25.93
C HIS A 111 4.71 -9.09 24.46
N VAL A 112 4.72 -10.33 23.98
CA VAL A 112 4.25 -10.69 22.64
C VAL A 112 2.77 -11.06 22.72
N THR A 113 1.94 -10.34 21.97
CA THR A 113 0.50 -10.62 21.80
C THR A 113 0.25 -11.13 20.38
N GLY A 114 -0.87 -11.83 20.16
CA GLY A 114 -1.22 -12.41 18.86
C GLY A 114 -0.65 -13.80 18.61
N THR A 115 -1.15 -14.46 17.56
CA THR A 115 -0.81 -15.85 17.21
C THR A 115 -0.41 -16.01 15.74
N VAL A 116 -0.63 -14.99 14.91
CA VAL A 116 -0.42 -15.03 13.47
C VAL A 116 0.77 -14.17 13.07
N SER A 117 1.80 -14.77 12.45
CA SER A 117 2.95 -14.02 11.94
C SER A 117 2.57 -13.17 10.71
N ARG A 118 3.19 -12.00 10.55
CA ARG A 118 3.08 -11.20 9.31
C ARG A 118 3.78 -11.86 8.12
N ARG A 119 4.65 -12.83 8.35
CA ARG A 119 5.35 -13.59 7.31
C ARG A 119 4.39 -14.42 6.45
N MET A 120 3.20 -14.73 6.94
CA MET A 120 2.17 -15.48 6.21
C MET A 120 1.49 -14.68 5.08
N LEU A 121 1.65 -13.36 5.08
CA LEU A 121 0.86 -12.47 4.24
C LEU A 121 1.11 -12.60 2.73
N PRO A 122 2.35 -12.85 2.23
CA PRO A 122 2.56 -13.14 0.81
C PRO A 122 1.82 -14.40 0.37
N GLY A 123 1.92 -15.49 1.14
CA GLY A 123 1.19 -16.73 0.86
C GLY A 123 -0.33 -16.58 0.96
N TYR A 124 -0.81 -15.76 1.90
CA TYR A 124 -2.22 -15.41 2.03
C TYR A 124 -2.77 -14.73 0.77
N PHE A 125 -2.11 -13.68 0.28
CA PHE A 125 -2.56 -12.99 -0.93
C PHE A 125 -2.41 -13.83 -2.19
N LEU A 126 -1.37 -14.67 -2.27
CA LEU A 126 -1.25 -15.64 -3.35
C LEU A 126 -2.45 -16.59 -3.36
N ALA A 127 -2.79 -17.19 -2.22
CA ALA A 127 -3.94 -18.06 -2.11
C ALA A 127 -5.26 -17.34 -2.45
N LEU A 128 -5.41 -16.09 -1.99
CA LEU A 128 -6.57 -15.26 -2.30
C LEU A 128 -6.69 -15.01 -3.82
N ASN A 129 -5.59 -14.62 -4.47
CA ASN A 129 -5.53 -14.42 -5.91
C ASN A 129 -5.88 -15.70 -6.69
N MET A 130 -5.40 -16.85 -6.22
CA MET A 130 -5.71 -18.16 -6.84
C MET A 130 -7.18 -18.57 -6.66
N MET A 131 -7.83 -18.16 -5.57
CA MET A 131 -9.24 -18.46 -5.31
C MET A 131 -10.16 -17.51 -6.08
N VAL A 132 -9.99 -16.21 -5.87
CA VAL A 132 -10.86 -15.17 -6.42
C VAL A 132 -10.66 -15.00 -7.94
N GLY A 133 -9.43 -15.24 -8.41
CA GLY A 133 -9.02 -15.01 -9.80
C GLY A 133 -8.58 -13.57 -10.07
N PRO A 134 -7.71 -13.35 -11.07
CA PRO A 134 -7.09 -12.05 -11.32
C PRO A 134 -8.09 -10.95 -11.71
N GLU A 135 -9.08 -11.27 -12.55
CA GLU A 135 -10.08 -10.31 -13.02
C GLU A 135 -10.91 -9.72 -11.88
N LYS A 136 -11.49 -10.59 -11.04
CA LYS A 136 -12.25 -10.16 -9.86
C LYS A 136 -11.39 -9.41 -8.86
N MET A 137 -10.12 -9.82 -8.71
CA MET A 137 -9.21 -9.11 -7.83
C MET A 137 -8.91 -7.70 -8.35
N GLU A 138 -8.67 -7.55 -9.65
CA GLU A 138 -8.46 -6.24 -10.26
C GLU A 138 -9.69 -5.33 -10.06
N ASP A 139 -10.90 -5.89 -10.21
CA ASP A 139 -12.15 -5.16 -9.94
C ASP A 139 -12.26 -4.69 -8.48
N PHE A 140 -11.89 -5.54 -7.51
CA PHE A 140 -11.86 -5.15 -6.10
C PHE A 140 -10.82 -4.06 -5.83
N HIS A 141 -9.63 -4.15 -6.43
CA HIS A 141 -8.62 -3.09 -6.33
C HIS A 141 -9.14 -1.75 -6.87
N LYS A 142 -9.70 -1.74 -8.09
CA LYS A 142 -10.27 -0.52 -8.70
C LYS A 142 -11.39 0.09 -7.87
N ARG A 143 -12.31 -0.74 -7.36
CA ARG A 143 -13.39 -0.30 -6.46
C ARG A 143 -12.84 0.31 -5.17
N CYS A 144 -11.80 -0.30 -4.60
CA CYS A 144 -11.15 0.20 -3.40
C CYS A 144 -10.46 1.55 -3.65
N GLU A 145 -9.70 1.69 -4.73
CA GLU A 145 -9.03 2.95 -5.08
C GLU A 145 -10.03 4.08 -5.29
N ALA A 146 -11.12 3.81 -6.02
CA ALA A 146 -12.20 4.78 -6.21
C ALA A 146 -12.84 5.20 -4.87
N ALA A 147 -13.04 4.25 -3.94
CA ALA A 147 -13.54 4.54 -2.61
C ALA A 147 -12.56 5.40 -1.79
N VAL A 148 -11.25 5.08 -1.84
CA VAL A 148 -10.20 5.86 -1.18
C VAL A 148 -10.18 7.29 -1.70
N GLN A 149 -10.17 7.49 -3.02
CA GLN A 149 -10.18 8.83 -3.62
C GLN A 149 -11.43 9.62 -3.21
N ARG A 150 -12.61 8.98 -3.23
CA ARG A 150 -13.88 9.61 -2.86
C ARG A 150 -13.94 10.00 -1.38
N VAL A 151 -13.54 9.11 -0.48
CA VAL A 151 -13.64 9.30 0.97
C VAL A 151 -12.55 10.25 1.47
N MET A 152 -11.31 10.05 1.02
CA MET A 152 -10.18 10.86 1.46
C MET A 152 -10.15 12.25 0.81
N LYS A 153 -10.68 12.41 -0.41
CA LYS A 153 -10.66 13.69 -1.17
C LYS A 153 -9.26 14.33 -1.21
N GLY A 154 -8.22 13.51 -1.35
CA GLY A 154 -6.82 13.96 -1.36
C GLY A 154 -6.22 14.28 0.01
N ARG A 155 -6.94 14.06 1.12
CA ARG A 155 -6.37 14.18 2.48
C ARG A 155 -5.35 13.07 2.72
N LEU A 156 -4.21 13.46 3.29
CA LEU A 156 -3.14 12.55 3.73
C LEU A 156 -2.74 12.89 5.17
N PRO A 157 -2.40 11.89 6.01
CA PRO A 157 -2.35 10.46 5.72
C PRO A 157 -3.75 9.83 5.56
N VAL A 158 -3.81 8.62 4.99
CA VAL A 158 -5.07 7.87 4.81
C VAL A 158 -5.66 7.52 6.18
N ASP A 159 -6.90 7.93 6.40
CA ASP A 159 -7.68 7.59 7.58
C ASP A 159 -8.42 6.26 7.31
N TRP A 160 -7.81 5.17 7.75
CA TRP A 160 -8.34 3.83 7.57
C TRP A 160 -9.61 3.56 8.39
N ASP A 161 -9.81 4.28 9.50
CA ASP A 161 -11.02 4.14 10.31
C ASP A 161 -12.20 4.83 9.64
N LEU A 162 -11.95 5.95 8.95
CA LEU A 162 -12.93 6.60 8.10
C LEU A 162 -13.34 5.71 6.92
N LEU A 163 -12.38 5.05 6.27
CA LEU A 163 -12.66 4.13 5.16
C LEU A 163 -13.47 2.91 5.59
N GLU A 164 -13.23 2.34 6.77
CA GLU A 164 -14.02 1.21 7.27
C GLU A 164 -15.49 1.56 7.54
N ARG A 165 -15.79 2.83 7.81
CA ARG A 165 -17.16 3.31 8.01
C ARG A 165 -17.91 3.53 6.69
N ASP A 166 -17.21 3.48 5.57
CA ASP A 166 -17.82 3.67 4.26
C ASP A 166 -18.59 2.43 3.81
N ALA A 167 -19.84 2.62 3.42
CA ALA A 167 -20.73 1.54 3.03
C ALA A 167 -20.25 0.77 1.78
N VAL A 168 -19.60 1.46 0.82
CA VAL A 168 -19.10 0.82 -0.41
C VAL A 168 -17.90 -0.04 -0.10
N VAL A 169 -17.01 0.43 0.79
CA VAL A 169 -15.87 -0.36 1.28
C VAL A 169 -16.35 -1.61 2.01
N HIS A 170 -17.33 -1.46 2.91
CA HIS A 170 -17.91 -2.60 3.62
C HIS A 170 -18.56 -3.62 2.66
N ASP A 171 -19.36 -3.15 1.70
CA ASP A 171 -20.01 -4.01 0.71
C ASP A 171 -18.98 -4.78 -0.15
N MET A 172 -17.85 -4.15 -0.51
CA MET A 172 -16.76 -4.77 -1.25
C MET A 172 -15.99 -5.82 -0.44
N ILE A 173 -15.71 -5.55 0.84
CA ILE A 173 -15.09 -6.55 1.73
C ILE A 173 -16.01 -7.77 1.85
N LEU A 174 -17.30 -7.53 2.06
CA LEU A 174 -18.30 -8.59 2.15
C LEU A 174 -18.39 -9.43 0.86
N ASP A 175 -18.25 -8.81 -0.32
CA ASP A 175 -18.17 -9.52 -1.60
C ASP A 175 -16.98 -10.46 -1.68
N THR A 176 -15.85 -9.99 -1.15
CA THR A 176 -14.60 -10.75 -1.13
C THR A 176 -14.71 -11.93 -0.16
N GLU A 177 -15.27 -11.71 1.03
CA GLU A 177 -15.51 -12.77 2.02
C GLU A 177 -16.49 -13.83 1.50
N TYR A 178 -17.54 -13.41 0.79
CA TYR A 178 -18.46 -14.32 0.15
C TYR A 178 -17.77 -15.17 -0.92
N ALA A 179 -17.04 -14.53 -1.84
CA ALA A 179 -16.27 -15.24 -2.86
C ALA A 179 -15.30 -16.25 -2.23
N PHE A 180 -14.57 -15.83 -1.18
CA PHE A 180 -13.68 -16.69 -0.41
C PHE A 180 -14.40 -17.90 0.19
N THR A 181 -15.57 -17.68 0.81
CA THR A 181 -16.35 -18.72 1.49
C THR A 181 -16.76 -19.84 0.53
N LEU A 182 -17.16 -19.51 -0.70
CA LEU A 182 -17.60 -20.52 -1.68
C LEU A 182 -16.52 -21.57 -2.01
N HIS A 183 -15.24 -21.21 -1.91
CA HIS A 183 -14.13 -22.14 -2.16
C HIS A 183 -13.97 -23.21 -1.07
N PHE A 184 -14.57 -23.00 0.11
CA PHE A 184 -14.55 -23.93 1.24
C PHE A 184 -15.76 -24.87 1.29
N SER A 185 -16.44 -25.06 0.16
CA SER A 185 -17.49 -26.09 0.00
C SER A 185 -17.00 -27.49 0.45
N ASP A 186 -15.74 -27.83 0.15
CA ASP A 186 -14.98 -28.92 0.78
C ASP A 186 -13.98 -28.32 1.78
N ALA A 187 -14.48 -28.02 2.98
CA ALA A 187 -13.75 -27.29 4.01
C ALA A 187 -12.43 -27.96 4.39
N MET A 188 -12.41 -29.30 4.49
CA MET A 188 -11.21 -30.04 4.85
C MET A 188 -10.14 -29.93 3.77
N ARG A 189 -10.48 -30.30 2.52
CA ARG A 189 -9.50 -30.28 1.43
C ARG A 189 -9.00 -28.86 1.16
N ARG A 190 -9.89 -27.88 1.21
CA ARG A 190 -9.53 -26.48 0.94
C ARG A 190 -8.66 -25.91 2.06
N SER A 191 -8.92 -26.24 3.32
CA SER A 191 -8.10 -25.79 4.45
C SER A 191 -6.68 -26.35 4.37
N GLU A 192 -6.51 -27.62 4.00
CA GLU A 192 -5.17 -28.19 3.81
C GLU A 192 -4.40 -27.52 2.69
N TRP A 193 -5.06 -27.31 1.54
CA TRP A 193 -4.46 -26.58 0.43
C TRP A 193 -4.05 -25.17 0.83
N PHE A 194 -4.91 -24.45 1.55
CA PHE A 194 -4.65 -23.08 1.99
C PHE A 194 -3.48 -23.01 2.98
N LEU A 195 -3.44 -23.92 3.95
CA LEU A 195 -2.34 -24.08 4.89
C LEU A 195 -1.02 -24.33 4.16
N GLN A 196 -1.02 -25.25 3.19
CA GLN A 196 0.15 -25.58 2.39
C GLN A 196 0.67 -24.37 1.61
N ILE A 197 -0.21 -23.66 0.89
CA ILE A 197 0.19 -22.49 0.09
C ILE A 197 0.81 -21.41 0.98
N ILE A 198 0.22 -21.12 2.13
CA ILE A 198 0.74 -20.12 3.05
C ILE A 198 2.13 -20.53 3.56
N ASN A 199 2.28 -21.75 4.06
CA ASN A 199 3.54 -22.21 4.64
C ASN A 199 4.68 -22.34 3.60
N THR A 200 4.36 -22.64 2.34
CA THR A 200 5.35 -22.65 1.26
C THR A 200 5.83 -21.23 0.89
N HIS A 201 5.02 -20.20 1.13
CA HIS A 201 5.29 -18.82 0.71
C HIS A 201 5.42 -17.87 1.90
N LEU A 202 5.97 -18.35 3.03
CA LEU A 202 6.31 -17.49 4.14
C LEU A 202 7.42 -16.52 3.73
N ALA A 203 7.29 -15.27 4.14
CA ALA A 203 8.37 -14.30 3.99
C ALA A 203 9.64 -14.81 4.71
N PRO A 204 10.83 -14.51 4.16
CA PRO A 204 12.08 -14.86 4.82
C PRO A 204 12.14 -14.23 6.21
N ILE A 205 12.85 -14.90 7.12
CA ILE A 205 13.12 -14.39 8.46
C ILE A 205 13.98 -13.13 8.32
N GLY A 206 13.64 -12.07 9.04
CA GLY A 206 14.45 -10.86 9.10
C GLY A 206 15.63 -11.05 10.03
N ASP A 207 15.34 -11.31 11.30
CA ASP A 207 16.33 -11.61 12.35
C ASP A 207 16.02 -13.00 12.97
N PRO A 208 17.01 -13.89 13.13
CA PRO A 208 16.81 -15.16 13.84
C PRO A 208 16.30 -15.03 15.28
N SER A 209 16.43 -13.85 15.90
CA SER A 209 15.89 -13.52 17.21
C SER A 209 14.44 -13.02 17.17
N ASP A 210 13.84 -12.87 15.99
CA ASP A 210 12.44 -12.49 15.85
C ASP A 210 11.53 -13.54 16.51
N PRO A 211 10.49 -13.11 17.25
CA PRO A 211 9.59 -14.03 17.97
C PRO A 211 8.79 -14.96 17.04
N ASP A 212 8.81 -14.71 15.72
CA ASP A 212 8.14 -15.51 14.71
C ASP A 212 9.11 -16.24 13.76
N ALA A 213 10.39 -16.39 14.13
CA ALA A 213 11.40 -17.09 13.33
C ALA A 213 11.00 -18.54 12.96
N ASP A 214 10.54 -19.32 13.95
CA ASP A 214 10.08 -20.70 13.75
C ASP A 214 8.56 -20.80 13.49
N TRP A 215 7.91 -19.67 13.22
CA TRP A 215 6.46 -19.64 13.04
C TRP A 215 6.03 -20.38 11.77
N VAL A 216 5.03 -21.26 11.92
CA VAL A 216 4.36 -21.96 10.84
C VAL A 216 2.86 -21.93 11.10
N LEU A 217 2.05 -21.81 10.05
CA LEU A 217 0.61 -21.88 10.15
C LEU A 217 0.18 -23.32 10.44
N ASP A 218 -0.40 -23.56 11.62
CA ASP A 218 -1.06 -24.82 11.97
C ASP A 218 -2.59 -24.73 11.80
N ARG A 219 -3.29 -25.87 11.96
CA ARG A 219 -4.75 -25.94 11.81
C ARG A 219 -5.52 -25.09 12.83
N ARG A 220 -4.99 -24.95 14.05
CA ARG A 220 -5.64 -24.17 15.11
C ARG A 220 -5.55 -22.68 14.82
N ILE A 221 -4.38 -22.21 14.41
CA ILE A 221 -4.14 -20.81 14.01
C ILE A 221 -4.96 -20.51 12.74
N LEU A 222 -5.00 -21.43 11.78
CA LEU A 222 -5.81 -21.29 10.57
C LEU A 222 -7.30 -21.08 10.88
N ARG A 223 -7.87 -21.85 11.81
CA ARG A 223 -9.27 -21.68 12.22
C ARG A 223 -9.53 -20.27 12.76
N GLY A 224 -8.66 -19.77 13.64
CA GLY A 224 -8.76 -18.41 14.17
C GLY A 224 -8.65 -17.36 13.06
N LEU A 225 -7.73 -17.56 12.12
CA LEU A 225 -7.53 -16.68 10.97
C LEU A 225 -8.77 -16.64 10.05
N ILE A 226 -9.32 -17.80 9.68
CA ILE A 226 -10.54 -17.89 8.86
C ILE A 226 -11.72 -17.24 9.58
N GLY A 227 -11.89 -17.48 10.88
CA GLY A 227 -12.93 -16.82 11.68
C GLY A 227 -12.80 -15.30 11.71
N GLY A 228 -11.57 -14.78 11.70
CA GLY A 228 -11.31 -13.34 11.57
C GLY A 228 -11.61 -12.80 10.17
N ILE A 229 -11.25 -13.55 9.12
CA ILE A 229 -11.50 -13.17 7.72
C ILE A 229 -12.99 -13.18 7.39
N LEU A 230 -13.74 -14.18 7.85
CA LEU A 230 -15.15 -14.39 7.49
C LEU A 230 -16.15 -13.83 8.50
N LYS A 231 -15.68 -12.93 9.37
CA LYS A 231 -16.48 -12.38 10.46
C LYS A 231 -17.71 -11.61 9.96
N ASP A 232 -17.55 -10.80 8.91
CA ASP A 232 -18.60 -9.89 8.46
C ASP A 232 -19.66 -10.65 7.63
N ILE A 233 -19.26 -11.63 6.82
CA ILE A 233 -20.20 -12.54 6.14
C ILE A 233 -20.95 -13.43 7.13
N LYS A 234 -20.29 -13.92 8.19
CA LYS A 234 -20.97 -14.67 9.25
C LYS A 234 -22.02 -13.82 9.95
N ALA A 235 -21.68 -12.59 10.33
CA ALA A 235 -22.64 -11.66 10.93
C ALA A 235 -23.81 -11.36 9.98
N THR A 236 -23.54 -11.24 8.67
CA THR A 236 -24.55 -11.02 7.63
C THR A 236 -25.49 -12.21 7.47
N VAL A 237 -24.98 -13.45 7.54
CA VAL A 237 -25.82 -14.66 7.44
C VAL A 237 -26.73 -14.81 8.64
N HIS A 238 -26.38 -14.31 9.83
CA HIS A 238 -27.25 -14.36 11.01
C HIS A 238 -28.31 -13.24 11.05
N ASP A 239 -28.12 -12.15 10.32
CA ASP A 239 -29.03 -10.99 10.30
C ASP A 239 -29.86 -10.98 9.02
N GLU A 240 -31.18 -11.12 9.13
CA GLU A 240 -32.08 -11.17 7.98
C GLU A 240 -32.07 -9.88 7.14
N ALA A 241 -31.97 -8.71 7.77
CA ALA A 241 -31.97 -7.43 7.08
C ALA A 241 -30.67 -7.24 6.30
N ARG A 242 -29.52 -7.59 6.89
CA ARG A 242 -28.22 -7.57 6.21
C ARG A 242 -28.18 -8.56 5.06
N TRP A 243 -28.69 -9.78 5.27
CA TRP A 243 -28.78 -10.78 4.22
C TRP A 243 -29.62 -10.30 3.03
N LYS A 244 -30.79 -9.70 3.27
CA LYS A 244 -31.64 -9.15 2.20
C LYS A 244 -30.91 -8.09 1.36
N ARG A 245 -30.18 -7.17 2.01
CA ARG A 245 -29.36 -6.16 1.29
C ARG A 245 -28.23 -6.82 0.50
N PHE A 246 -27.58 -7.84 1.06
CA PHE A 246 -26.53 -8.58 0.38
C PHE A 246 -27.08 -9.30 -0.87
N GLN A 247 -28.23 -9.95 -0.76
CA GLN A 247 -28.87 -10.70 -1.85
C GLN A 247 -29.31 -9.80 -3.03
N GLN A 248 -29.57 -8.51 -2.80
CA GLN A 248 -29.81 -7.56 -3.89
C GLN A 248 -28.57 -7.40 -4.79
N ARG A 249 -27.37 -7.59 -4.23
CA ARG A 249 -26.09 -7.49 -4.96
C ARG A 249 -25.64 -8.86 -5.49
N HIS A 250 -26.04 -9.94 -4.82
CA HIS A 250 -25.79 -11.33 -5.22
C HIS A 250 -27.09 -12.14 -5.25
N PRO A 251 -27.89 -12.03 -6.33
CA PRO A 251 -29.20 -12.69 -6.42
C PRO A 251 -29.13 -14.22 -6.27
N ASP A 252 -28.03 -14.81 -6.75
CA ASP A 252 -27.78 -16.26 -6.73
C ASP A 252 -27.24 -16.76 -5.37
N ALA A 253 -27.01 -15.86 -4.41
CA ALA A 253 -26.46 -16.26 -3.12
C ALA A 253 -27.46 -17.09 -2.31
N ASN A 254 -27.01 -18.26 -1.86
CA ASN A 254 -27.80 -19.17 -1.03
C ASN A 254 -27.37 -19.08 0.44
N ARG A 255 -28.25 -18.52 1.29
CA ARG A 255 -28.00 -18.34 2.73
C ARG A 255 -27.65 -19.63 3.44
N HIS A 256 -28.36 -20.72 3.14
CA HIS A 256 -28.16 -22.01 3.77
C HIS A 256 -26.83 -22.64 3.37
N GLN A 257 -26.42 -22.51 2.11
CA GLN A 257 -25.13 -22.98 1.65
C GLN A 257 -23.98 -22.24 2.36
N VAL A 258 -24.06 -20.91 2.43
CA VAL A 258 -23.03 -20.10 3.11
C VAL A 258 -22.98 -20.45 4.59
N SER A 259 -24.12 -20.53 5.28
CA SER A 259 -24.18 -20.96 6.68
C SER A 259 -23.55 -22.33 6.89
N PHE A 260 -23.90 -23.31 6.05
CA PHE A 260 -23.38 -24.67 6.15
C PHE A 260 -21.86 -24.74 5.98
N ILE A 261 -21.29 -23.92 5.09
CA ILE A 261 -19.84 -23.84 4.91
C ILE A 261 -19.19 -23.20 6.15
N LEU A 262 -19.74 -22.09 6.65
CA LEU A 262 -19.22 -21.38 7.81
C LEU A 262 -19.21 -22.28 9.06
N ASP A 263 -20.29 -23.03 9.31
CA ASP A 263 -20.40 -23.96 10.45
C ASP A 263 -19.34 -25.07 10.42
N ARG A 264 -18.85 -25.43 9.23
CA ARG A 264 -17.79 -26.45 9.03
C ARG A 264 -16.37 -25.91 9.16
N LEU A 265 -16.21 -24.58 9.16
CA LEU A 265 -14.92 -23.92 9.32
C LEU A 265 -14.61 -23.61 10.80
N GLU A 266 -15.57 -23.82 11.70
CA GLU A 266 -15.43 -23.72 13.16
C GLU A 266 -14.92 -25.00 13.83
#